data_AF-A0A2J8WUJ7-F1
#
_entry.id   AF-A0A2J8WUJ7-F1
#
_cell.length_a   1.000
_cell.length_b   1.000
_cell.length_c   1.000
_cell.angle_alpha   90.00
_cell.angle_beta   90.00
_cell.angle_gamma   90.00
#
_symmetry.space_group_name_H-M   'P 1'
#
loop_
_entity.id
_entity.type
_entity.pdbx_description
1 polymer ?
#
loop_
_entity_poly.entity_id
_entity_poly.type
_entity_poly.pdbx_seq_one_letter_code
_entity_poly.pdbx_strand_id
1 'polypeptide(L)'
;MEDLEETLFEEFENYSYDLDYYSLESDLEEKVQLGVVHWVSLVLYCLAFVLGIPGNAIVIWFTGFKWKKTVTTLWFLNLAIADFIFLLFLPLYISYVAMNFHWPFGIWLCKANSFTAQLNMFASVFFLTVISLDHYIHLIHPVLSHRHRTLKNSLIVIIFIWLLASLIGSPALYFRDT
;
A
#
# COMPACT_ATOMS: atom_id res chain seq x y z
N MET A 1 47.90 30.27 35.18
CA MET A 1 46.44 30.50 35.14
C MET A 1 46.03 30.59 33.69
N GLU A 2 46.73 31.39 32.89
CA GLU A 2 46.60 31.44 31.40
C GLU A 2 46.80 30.06 30.73
N ASP A 3 47.84 29.29 31.06
CA ASP A 3 48.08 27.97 30.43
C ASP A 3 46.93 26.96 30.64
N LEU A 4 46.21 27.07 31.77
CA LEU A 4 45.10 26.16 32.09
C LEU A 4 43.83 26.55 31.32
N GLU A 5 43.59 27.85 31.13
CA GLU A 5 42.49 28.35 30.30
C GLU A 5 42.69 28.00 28.83
N GLU A 6 43.92 28.08 28.33
CA GLU A 6 44.26 27.71 26.94
C GLU A 6 44.05 26.21 26.68
N THR A 7 44.49 25.34 27.59
CA THR A 7 44.22 23.89 27.47
C THR A 7 42.75 23.54 27.52
N LEU A 8 41.95 24.27 28.32
CA LEU A 8 40.52 24.02 28.46
C LEU A 8 39.74 24.56 27.26
N PHE A 9 40.25 25.63 26.63
CA PHE A 9 39.73 26.14 25.36
C PHE A 9 40.02 25.18 24.20
N GLU A 10 41.24 24.64 24.09
CA GLU A 10 41.58 23.60 23.09
C GLU A 10 40.74 22.33 23.27
N GLU A 11 40.53 21.89 24.51
CA GLU A 11 39.70 20.72 24.81
C GLU A 11 38.23 20.95 24.45
N PHE A 12 37.73 22.18 24.64
CA PHE A 12 36.39 22.58 24.22
C PHE A 12 36.25 22.64 22.69
N GLU A 13 37.22 23.22 21.97
CA GLU A 13 37.22 23.24 20.50
C GLU A 13 37.28 21.82 19.91
N ASN A 14 38.12 20.95 20.47
CA ASN A 14 38.23 19.56 20.01
C ASN A 14 36.92 18.78 20.23
N TYR A 15 36.25 19.00 21.37
CA TYR A 15 34.94 18.42 21.65
C TYR A 15 33.85 18.96 20.70
N SER A 16 33.85 20.26 20.41
CA SER A 16 32.92 20.87 19.45
C SER A 16 33.14 20.29 18.04
N TYR A 17 34.39 20.10 17.64
CA TYR A 17 34.74 19.52 16.35
C TYR A 17 34.29 18.07 16.23
N ASP A 18 34.56 17.24 17.26
CA ASP A 18 34.10 15.86 17.30
C ASP A 18 32.56 15.80 17.21
N LEU A 19 31.84 16.65 17.95
CA LEU A 19 30.39 16.71 17.93
C LEU A 19 29.83 17.06 16.54
N ASP A 20 30.39 18.09 15.89
CA ASP A 20 30.00 18.50 14.55
C ASP A 20 30.32 17.40 13.51
N TYR A 21 31.48 16.74 13.65
CA TYR A 21 31.88 15.63 12.80
C TYR A 21 30.90 14.45 12.88
N TYR A 22 30.55 14.02 14.11
CA TYR A 22 29.54 12.96 14.32
C TYR A 22 28.16 13.37 13.78
N SER A 23 27.76 14.64 13.95
CA SER A 23 26.47 15.12 13.43
C SER A 23 26.40 15.03 11.90
N LEU A 24 27.48 15.42 11.20
CA LEU A 24 27.56 15.38 9.75
C LEU A 24 27.57 13.94 9.21
N GLU A 25 28.28 13.04 9.88
CA GLU A 25 28.32 11.63 9.52
C GLU A 25 26.93 10.98 9.69
N SER A 26 26.22 11.31 10.77
CA SER A 26 24.85 10.85 11.00
C SER A 26 23.83 11.40 9.99
N ASP A 27 23.93 12.68 9.63
CA ASP A 27 23.10 13.32 8.60
C ASP A 27 23.35 12.71 7.21
N LEU A 28 24.62 12.40 6.91
CA LEU A 28 24.98 11.75 5.65
C LEU A 28 24.43 10.33 5.59
N GLU A 29 24.56 9.57 6.68
CA GLU A 29 24.02 8.22 6.78
C GLU A 29 22.49 8.23 6.63
N GLU A 30 21.78 9.13 7.32
CA GLU A 30 20.32 9.27 7.18
C GLU A 30 19.91 9.66 5.74
N LYS A 31 20.62 10.61 5.11
CA LYS A 31 20.37 10.99 3.71
C LYS A 31 20.63 9.85 2.73
N VAL A 32 21.69 9.07 2.95
CA VAL A 32 22.00 7.89 2.14
C VAL A 32 20.92 6.83 2.31
N GLN A 33 20.53 6.52 3.54
CA GLN A 33 19.46 5.55 3.82
C GLN A 33 18.14 6.01 3.19
N LEU A 34 17.76 7.29 3.37
CA LEU A 34 16.55 7.89 2.80
C LEU A 34 16.57 7.84 1.26
N GLY A 35 17.71 8.14 0.65
CA GLY A 35 17.90 8.03 -0.79
C GLY A 35 17.76 6.60 -1.29
N VAL A 36 18.41 5.64 -0.65
CA VAL A 36 18.35 4.21 -1.03
C VAL A 36 16.92 3.68 -0.92
N VAL A 37 16.22 3.91 0.20
CA VAL A 37 14.83 3.45 0.35
C VAL A 37 13.89 4.10 -0.67
N HIS A 38 14.13 5.37 -1.01
CA HIS A 38 13.36 6.08 -2.03
C HIS A 38 13.54 5.43 -3.41
N TRP A 39 14.78 5.22 -3.85
CA TRP A 39 15.07 4.59 -5.14
C TRP A 39 14.55 3.16 -5.21
N VAL A 40 14.75 2.37 -4.16
CA VAL A 40 14.24 0.99 -4.07
C VAL A 40 12.71 0.98 -4.17
N SER A 41 12.03 1.85 -3.41
CA SER A 41 10.57 1.94 -3.43
C SER A 41 10.05 2.33 -4.83
N LEU A 42 10.69 3.30 -5.49
CA LEU A 42 10.34 3.72 -6.84
C LEU A 42 10.46 2.58 -7.84
N VAL A 43 11.56 1.81 -7.80
CA VAL A 43 11.75 0.63 -8.65
C VAL A 43 10.67 -0.42 -8.39
N LEU A 44 10.36 -0.71 -7.12
CA LEU A 44 9.31 -1.67 -6.76
C LEU A 44 7.93 -1.22 -7.27
N TYR A 45 7.58 0.05 -7.13
CA TYR A 45 6.30 0.57 -7.64
C TYR A 45 6.24 0.53 -9.17
N CYS A 46 7.32 0.87 -9.86
CA CYS A 46 7.40 0.73 -11.32
C CYS A 46 7.20 -0.73 -11.76
N LEU A 47 7.87 -1.68 -11.11
CA LEU A 47 7.70 -3.10 -11.39
C LEU A 47 6.26 -3.57 -11.09
N ALA A 48 5.70 -3.16 -9.95
CA ALA A 48 4.33 -3.47 -9.58
C ALA A 48 3.32 -2.92 -10.60
N PHE A 49 3.54 -1.72 -11.13
CA PHE A 49 2.71 -1.14 -12.17
C PHE A 49 2.83 -1.93 -13.49
N VAL A 50 4.05 -2.15 -13.98
CA VAL A 50 4.30 -2.81 -15.26
C VAL A 50 3.85 -4.26 -15.28
N LEU A 51 4.03 -4.99 -14.18
CA LEU A 51 3.62 -6.40 -14.06
C LEU A 51 2.17 -6.54 -13.59
N GLY A 52 1.74 -5.68 -12.66
CA GLY A 52 0.44 -5.77 -12.03
C GLY A 52 -0.70 -5.31 -12.93
N ILE A 53 -0.53 -4.27 -13.77
CA ILE A 53 -1.56 -3.84 -14.72
C ILE A 53 -1.94 -4.98 -15.68
N PRO A 54 -1.00 -5.56 -16.46
CA PRO A 54 -1.34 -6.67 -17.35
C PRO A 54 -1.75 -7.92 -16.56
N GLY A 55 -1.11 -8.22 -15.42
CA GLY A 55 -1.45 -9.38 -14.59
C GLY A 55 -2.90 -9.34 -14.11
N ASN A 56 -3.31 -8.26 -13.46
CA ASN A 56 -4.68 -8.09 -12.97
C ASN A 56 -5.69 -7.93 -14.11
N ALA A 57 -5.33 -7.25 -15.21
CA ALA A 57 -6.20 -7.15 -16.39
C ALA A 57 -6.48 -8.53 -17.01
N ILE A 58 -5.47 -9.41 -17.09
CA ILE A 58 -5.63 -10.79 -17.54
C ILE A 58 -6.58 -11.54 -16.61
N VAL A 59 -6.42 -11.43 -15.28
CA VAL A 59 -7.31 -12.08 -14.31
C VAL A 59 -8.76 -11.60 -14.49
N ILE A 60 -8.97 -10.29 -14.63
CA ILE A 60 -10.31 -9.71 -14.91
C ILE A 60 -10.87 -10.26 -16.22
N TRP A 61 -10.05 -10.35 -17.27
CA TRP A 61 -10.47 -10.89 -18.55
C TRP A 61 -10.90 -12.36 -18.45
N PHE A 62 -10.10 -13.20 -17.81
CA PHE A 62 -10.38 -14.63 -17.66
C PHE A 62 -11.61 -14.88 -16.78
N THR A 63 -11.68 -14.25 -15.60
CA THR A 63 -12.81 -14.40 -14.67
C THR A 63 -14.09 -13.69 -15.17
N GLY A 64 -13.92 -12.65 -15.99
CA GLY A 64 -14.97 -11.84 -16.58
C GLY A 64 -15.64 -12.47 -17.79
N PHE A 65 -14.85 -12.96 -18.74
CA PHE A 65 -15.33 -13.33 -20.08
C PHE A 65 -15.10 -14.80 -20.42
N LYS A 66 -14.03 -15.42 -19.89
CA LYS A 66 -13.62 -16.77 -20.32
C LYS A 66 -14.17 -17.88 -19.43
N TRP A 67 -14.21 -17.65 -18.12
CA TRP A 67 -14.60 -18.66 -17.13
C TRP A 67 -16.10 -18.60 -16.83
N LYS A 68 -16.66 -19.75 -16.42
CA LYS A 68 -18.04 -19.83 -15.96
C LYS A 68 -18.21 -18.97 -14.71
N LYS A 69 -19.26 -18.14 -14.69
CA LYS A 69 -19.62 -17.28 -13.57
C LYS A 69 -20.03 -18.12 -12.36
N THR A 70 -19.09 -18.33 -11.46
CA THR A 70 -19.30 -18.98 -10.16
C THR A 70 -18.97 -18.01 -9.04
N VAL A 71 -19.44 -18.32 -7.82
CA VAL A 71 -19.14 -17.56 -6.60
C VAL A 71 -17.63 -17.34 -6.43
N THR A 72 -16.83 -18.37 -6.68
CA THR A 72 -15.37 -18.32 -6.55
C THR A 72 -14.74 -17.37 -7.57
N THR A 73 -15.20 -17.41 -8.84
CA THR A 73 -14.72 -16.47 -9.86
C THR A 73 -15.11 -15.02 -9.58
N LEU A 74 -16.20 -14.78 -8.83
CA LEU A 74 -16.58 -13.42 -8.42
C LEU A 74 -15.66 -12.87 -7.32
N TRP A 75 -15.19 -13.70 -6.39
CA TRP A 75 -14.20 -13.27 -5.40
C TRP A 75 -12.90 -12.84 -6.06
N PHE A 76 -12.36 -13.68 -6.94
CA PHE A 76 -11.15 -13.35 -7.71
C PHE A 76 -11.33 -12.12 -8.60
N LEU A 77 -12.51 -11.95 -9.21
CA LEU A 77 -12.81 -10.77 -10.00
C LEU A 77 -12.79 -9.49 -9.16
N ASN A 78 -13.42 -9.49 -7.98
CA ASN A 78 -13.43 -8.31 -7.11
C ASN A 78 -12.04 -7.99 -6.54
N LEU A 79 -11.27 -9.01 -6.18
CA LEU A 79 -9.88 -8.86 -5.78
C LEU A 79 -9.06 -8.18 -6.90
N ALA A 80 -9.12 -8.72 -8.11
CA ALA A 80 -8.41 -8.16 -9.26
C ALA A 80 -8.86 -6.74 -9.62
N ILE A 81 -10.15 -6.41 -9.44
CA ILE A 81 -10.66 -5.04 -9.62
C ILE A 81 -10.06 -4.09 -8.56
N ALA A 82 -10.01 -4.48 -7.29
CA ALA A 82 -9.42 -3.67 -6.23
C ALA A 82 -7.94 -3.39 -6.51
N ASP A 83 -7.18 -4.43 -6.86
CA ASP A 83 -5.76 -4.30 -7.22
C ASP A 83 -5.56 -3.44 -8.47
N PHE A 84 -6.41 -3.60 -9.49
CA PHE A 84 -6.32 -2.79 -10.69
C PHE A 84 -6.59 -1.31 -10.40
N ILE A 85 -7.60 -1.00 -9.59
CA ILE A 85 -7.86 0.38 -9.14
C ILE A 85 -6.62 0.92 -8.41
N PHE A 86 -6.07 0.19 -7.45
CA PHE A 86 -4.86 0.62 -6.74
C PHE A 86 -3.68 0.89 -7.68
N LEU A 87 -3.43 -0.01 -8.63
CA LEU A 87 -2.36 0.15 -9.62
C LEU A 87 -2.56 1.35 -10.55
N LEU A 88 -3.80 1.77 -10.81
CA LEU A 88 -4.07 3.00 -11.57
C LEU A 88 -3.73 4.27 -10.78
N PHE A 89 -3.82 4.24 -9.44
CA PHE A 89 -3.42 5.37 -8.58
C PHE A 89 -1.91 5.36 -8.25
N LEU A 90 -1.25 4.22 -8.41
CA LEU A 90 0.20 4.06 -8.16
C LEU A 90 1.09 5.08 -8.90
N PRO A 91 0.87 5.44 -10.18
CA PRO A 91 1.65 6.46 -10.88
C PRO A 91 1.55 7.85 -10.25
N LEU A 92 0.41 8.19 -9.63
CA LEU A 92 0.26 9.44 -8.89
C LEU A 92 1.16 9.44 -7.66
N TYR A 93 1.25 8.31 -6.95
CA TYR A 93 2.19 8.15 -5.84
C TYR A 93 3.65 8.26 -6.31
N ILE A 94 4.02 7.62 -7.42
CA ILE A 94 5.37 7.72 -8.00
C ILE A 94 5.69 9.18 -8.34
N SER A 95 4.75 9.90 -8.96
CA SER A 95 4.96 11.32 -9.31
C SER A 95 5.12 12.22 -8.08
N TYR A 96 4.40 11.94 -6.99
CA TYR A 96 4.57 12.64 -5.71
C TYR A 96 5.96 12.44 -5.12
N VAL A 97 6.43 11.19 -5.13
CA VAL A 97 7.76 10.82 -4.65
C VAL A 97 8.84 11.46 -5.54
N ALA A 98 8.70 11.40 -6.86
CA ALA A 98 9.63 11.99 -7.82
C ALA A 98 9.71 13.52 -7.75
N MET A 99 8.64 14.19 -7.31
CA MET A 99 8.60 15.66 -7.14
C MET A 99 9.03 16.14 -5.74
N ASN A 100 9.86 15.36 -5.01
CA ASN A 100 10.32 15.70 -3.65
C ASN A 100 9.16 15.96 -2.67
N PHE A 101 8.16 15.09 -2.65
CA PHE A 101 6.97 15.22 -1.79
C PHE A 101 6.10 16.46 -2.09
N HIS A 102 6.24 17.07 -3.26
CA HIS A 102 5.34 18.13 -3.72
C HIS A 102 4.16 17.52 -4.49
N TRP A 103 2.92 17.80 -4.06
CA TRP A 103 1.70 17.22 -4.66
C TRP A 103 0.98 18.22 -5.59
N PRO A 104 1.10 18.10 -6.92
CA PRO A 104 0.51 19.06 -7.86
C PRO A 104 -0.96 18.77 -8.22
N PHE A 105 -1.47 17.57 -7.92
CA PHE A 105 -2.79 17.09 -8.37
C PHE A 105 -3.96 17.52 -7.47
N GLY A 106 -3.72 18.40 -6.50
CA GLY A 106 -4.72 18.89 -5.56
C GLY A 106 -5.11 17.90 -4.45
N ILE A 107 -5.78 18.42 -3.42
CA ILE A 107 -6.08 17.69 -2.17
C ILE A 107 -6.94 16.44 -2.37
N TRP A 108 -7.86 16.49 -3.35
CA TRP A 108 -8.76 15.39 -3.67
C TRP A 108 -8.01 14.13 -4.09
N LEU A 109 -7.02 14.25 -4.98
CA LEU A 109 -6.25 13.11 -5.45
C LEU A 109 -5.28 12.60 -4.38
N CYS A 110 -4.77 13.46 -3.49
CA CYS A 110 -3.93 13.04 -2.35
C CYS A 110 -4.72 12.16 -1.37
N LYS A 111 -5.93 12.62 -1.00
CA LYS A 111 -6.87 11.87 -0.16
C LYS A 111 -7.30 10.57 -0.85
N ALA A 112 -7.65 10.63 -2.13
CA ALA A 112 -8.07 9.47 -2.91
C ALA A 112 -6.95 8.41 -3.04
N ASN A 113 -5.70 8.83 -3.29
CA ASN A 113 -4.56 7.91 -3.37
C ASN A 113 -4.35 7.13 -2.06
N SER A 114 -4.34 7.87 -0.93
CA SER A 114 -4.16 7.27 0.40
C SER A 114 -5.32 6.35 0.78
N PHE A 115 -6.54 6.77 0.47
CA PHE A 115 -7.73 5.96 0.70
C PHE A 115 -7.73 4.70 -0.16
N THR A 116 -7.38 4.80 -1.43
CA THR A 116 -7.33 3.66 -2.35
C THR A 116 -6.30 2.63 -1.91
N ALA A 117 -5.15 3.06 -1.40
CA ALA A 117 -4.13 2.15 -0.85
C ALA A 117 -4.67 1.35 0.35
N GLN A 118 -5.30 2.03 1.32
CA GLN A 118 -5.88 1.38 2.49
C GLN A 118 -7.05 0.48 2.13
N LEU A 119 -7.92 0.97 1.23
CA LEU A 119 -9.05 0.21 0.74
C LEU A 119 -8.59 -1.07 0.02
N ASN A 120 -7.53 -1.01 -0.80
CA ASN A 120 -6.99 -2.20 -1.46
C ASN A 120 -6.42 -3.20 -0.45
N MET A 121 -5.70 -2.72 0.56
CA MET A 121 -5.14 -3.58 1.61
C MET A 121 -6.25 -4.34 2.35
N PHE A 122 -7.30 -3.66 2.81
CA PHE A 122 -8.40 -4.30 3.53
C PHE A 122 -9.25 -5.17 2.62
N ALA A 123 -9.59 -4.71 1.42
CA ALA A 123 -10.35 -5.48 0.45
C ALA A 123 -9.63 -6.79 0.11
N SER A 124 -8.32 -6.74 -0.13
CA SER A 124 -7.52 -7.93 -0.45
C SER A 124 -7.54 -8.96 0.68
N VAL A 125 -7.32 -8.53 1.92
CA VAL A 125 -7.36 -9.42 3.09
C VAL A 125 -8.75 -10.05 3.27
N PHE A 126 -9.82 -9.25 3.14
CA PHE A 126 -11.18 -9.77 3.28
C PHE A 126 -11.58 -10.72 2.14
N PHE A 127 -11.19 -10.43 0.90
CA PHE A 127 -11.45 -11.36 -0.21
C PHE A 127 -10.65 -12.65 -0.07
N LEU A 128 -9.37 -12.60 0.31
CA LEU A 128 -8.56 -13.79 0.55
C LEU A 128 -9.09 -14.66 1.69
N THR A 129 -9.57 -14.04 2.78
CA THR A 129 -10.19 -14.80 3.88
C THR A 129 -11.48 -15.49 3.43
N VAL A 130 -12.34 -14.81 2.68
CA VAL A 130 -13.56 -15.41 2.13
C VAL A 130 -13.25 -16.52 1.12
N ILE A 131 -12.25 -16.34 0.25
CA ILE A 131 -11.81 -17.40 -0.69
C ILE A 131 -11.33 -18.63 0.09
N SER A 132 -10.50 -18.41 1.12
CA SER A 132 -9.98 -19.49 1.96
C SER A 132 -11.10 -20.23 2.69
N LEU A 133 -12.08 -19.49 3.22
CA LEU A 133 -13.25 -20.05 3.88
C LEU A 133 -14.16 -20.82 2.89
N ASP A 134 -14.38 -20.29 1.69
CA ASP A 134 -15.15 -20.95 0.61
C ASP A 134 -14.52 -22.29 0.24
N HIS A 135 -13.19 -22.32 0.07
CA HIS A 135 -12.44 -23.55 -0.19
C HIS A 135 -12.55 -24.54 0.97
N TYR A 136 -12.40 -24.08 2.21
CA TYR A 136 -12.53 -24.92 3.40
C TYR A 136 -13.92 -25.57 3.50
N ILE A 137 -14.99 -24.78 3.33
CA ILE A 137 -16.37 -25.28 3.34
C ILE A 137 -16.62 -26.25 2.19
N HIS A 138 -16.08 -25.96 1.00
CA HIS A 138 -16.21 -26.84 -0.16
C HIS A 138 -15.57 -28.21 0.07
N LEU A 139 -14.38 -28.23 0.70
CA LEU A 139 -13.63 -29.46 0.96
C LEU A 139 -14.31 -30.35 2.02
N ILE A 140 -14.91 -29.76 3.06
CA ILE A 140 -15.42 -30.52 4.21
C ILE A 140 -16.93 -30.76 4.14
N HIS A 141 -17.69 -29.88 3.50
CA HIS A 141 -19.16 -29.93 3.45
C HIS A 141 -19.72 -29.73 2.02
N PRO A 142 -19.50 -30.70 1.11
CA PRO A 142 -19.90 -30.60 -0.30
C PRO A 142 -21.42 -30.41 -0.50
N VAL A 143 -22.25 -30.98 0.39
CA VAL A 143 -23.73 -30.92 0.30
C VAL A 143 -24.29 -29.53 0.68
N LEU A 144 -23.64 -28.81 1.60
CA LEU A 144 -23.98 -27.44 1.98
C LEU A 144 -23.49 -26.41 0.94
N SER A 145 -22.33 -26.66 0.32
CA SER A 145 -21.74 -25.82 -0.73
C SER A 145 -22.70 -25.60 -1.90
N HIS A 146 -23.41 -26.64 -2.35
CA HIS A 146 -24.35 -26.52 -3.47
C HIS A 146 -25.63 -25.72 -3.13
N ARG A 147 -26.08 -25.74 -1.87
CA ARG A 147 -27.34 -25.10 -1.45
C ARG A 147 -27.18 -23.63 -1.04
N HIS A 148 -26.01 -23.23 -0.53
CA HIS A 148 -25.73 -21.85 -0.10
C HIS A 148 -25.02 -20.97 -1.13
N ARG A 149 -24.42 -21.54 -2.19
CA ARG A 149 -23.73 -20.80 -3.28
C ARG A 149 -24.69 -20.15 -4.27
N THR A 150 -25.57 -19.28 -3.79
CA THR A 150 -26.35 -18.41 -4.69
C THR A 150 -25.55 -17.14 -4.99
N LEU A 151 -25.56 -16.71 -6.25
CA LEU A 151 -24.88 -15.48 -6.68
C LEU A 151 -25.36 -14.25 -5.90
N LYS A 152 -26.63 -14.24 -5.49
CA LYS A 152 -27.24 -13.16 -4.68
C LYS A 152 -26.57 -13.02 -3.32
N ASN A 153 -26.33 -14.14 -2.61
CA ASN A 153 -25.68 -14.11 -1.30
C ASN A 153 -24.23 -13.62 -1.42
N SER A 154 -23.51 -14.05 -2.46
CA SER A 154 -22.14 -13.59 -2.71
C SER A 154 -22.09 -12.09 -3.00
N LEU A 155 -23.05 -11.53 -3.74
CA LEU A 155 -23.14 -10.09 -3.97
C LEU A 155 -23.35 -9.31 -2.66
N ILE A 156 -24.19 -9.80 -1.75
CA ILE A 156 -24.40 -9.17 -0.43
C ILE A 156 -23.08 -9.14 0.34
N VAL A 157 -22.34 -10.24 0.37
CA VAL A 157 -21.04 -10.32 1.05
C VAL A 157 -20.01 -9.41 0.39
N ILE A 158 -19.96 -9.33 -0.94
CA ILE A 158 -19.10 -8.39 -1.67
C ILE A 158 -19.40 -6.94 -1.22
N ILE A 159 -20.67 -6.54 -1.24
CA ILE A 159 -21.07 -5.19 -0.81
C ILE A 159 -20.66 -4.95 0.64
N PHE A 160 -20.86 -5.93 1.52
CA PHE A 160 -20.45 -5.83 2.92
C PHE A 160 -18.94 -5.66 3.08
N ILE A 161 -18.12 -6.44 2.35
CA ILE A 161 -16.66 -6.32 2.36
C ILE A 161 -16.22 -4.93 1.89
N TRP A 162 -16.79 -4.42 0.80
CA TRP A 162 -16.48 -3.08 0.29
C TRP A 162 -16.85 -1.99 1.29
N LEU A 163 -18.00 -2.09 1.94
CA LEU A 163 -18.43 -1.15 2.98
C LEU A 163 -17.51 -1.21 4.21
N LEU A 164 -17.17 -2.42 4.67
CA LEU A 164 -16.31 -2.60 5.83
C LEU A 164 -14.88 -2.10 5.55
N ALA A 165 -14.32 -2.42 4.38
CA ALA A 165 -13.03 -1.91 3.94
C ALA A 165 -13.02 -0.38 3.84
N SER A 166 -14.09 0.21 3.30
CA SER A 166 -14.24 1.67 3.21
C SER A 166 -14.38 2.31 4.59
N LEU A 167 -15.13 1.69 5.51
CA LEU A 167 -15.33 2.19 6.87
C LEU A 167 -14.01 2.18 7.66
N ILE A 168 -13.24 1.09 7.58
CA ILE A 168 -11.94 0.97 8.25
C ILE A 168 -10.87 1.82 7.57
N GLY A 169 -10.96 2.02 6.24
CA GLY A 169 -10.09 2.92 5.49
C GLY A 169 -10.44 4.41 5.65
N SER A 170 -11.66 4.73 6.10
CA SER A 170 -12.14 6.10 6.26
C SER A 170 -11.32 7.01 7.19
N PRO A 171 -10.70 6.54 8.30
CA PRO A 171 -9.84 7.38 9.12
C PRO A 171 -8.64 7.92 8.34
N ALA A 172 -8.16 7.18 7.32
CA ALA A 172 -7.09 7.66 6.45
C ALA A 172 -7.52 8.81 5.52
N LEU A 173 -8.83 8.95 5.26
CA LEU A 173 -9.40 10.13 4.59
C LEU A 173 -9.53 11.34 5.53
N TYR A 174 -9.77 11.08 6.82
CA TYR A 174 -10.13 12.11 7.79
C TYR A 174 -8.92 12.70 8.51
N PHE A 175 -7.88 11.91 8.77
CA PHE A 175 -6.68 12.39 9.49
C PHE A 175 -5.58 12.94 8.58
N ARG A 176 -5.66 12.70 7.25
CA ARG A 176 -4.64 13.16 6.31
C ARG A 176 -5.01 14.53 5.74
N ASP A 177 -4.87 15.56 6.57
CA ASP A 177 -4.84 16.97 6.18
C ASP A 177 -3.40 17.48 6.30
N THR A 178 -2.79 17.71 5.12
CA THR A 178 -1.43 18.23 4.87
C THR A 178 -0.28 17.54 5.60
#